data_AF-A0A5E4MW55-F1
#
_entry.id   AF-A0A5E4MW55-F1
#
_cell.length_a   1.000
_cell.length_b   1.000
_cell.length_c   1.000
_cell.angle_alpha   90.00
_cell.angle_beta   90.00
_cell.angle_gamma   90.00
#
_symmetry.space_group_name_H-M   'P 1'
#
loop_
_entity.id
_entity.type
_entity.pdbx_description
1 polymer ?
#
loop_
_entity_poly.entity_id
_entity_poly.type
_entity_poly.pdbx_seq_one_letter_code
_entity_poly.pdbx_strand_id
1 'polypeptide(L)'
;MEERNAFYEKLDEYYKFKSTKKPFTKCAQLQMISKIEMAIIKTQWKKHRRQYYLLSTYDVLSIAEEKFLIHKQNAADEKIRETKKELTILKLISALNSENRKLTGDLQMIMTMLIVM
;
A
#
# COMPACT_ATOMS: atom_id res chain seq x y z
N MET A 1 23.50 -14.71 -3.65
CA MET A 1 22.48 -14.83 -4.72
C MET A 1 21.21 -15.54 -4.24
N GLU A 2 21.30 -16.45 -3.27
CA GLU A 2 20.16 -17.25 -2.77
C GLU A 2 19.06 -16.44 -2.05
N GLU A 3 19.42 -15.39 -1.29
CA GLU A 3 18.43 -14.57 -0.56
C GLU A 3 17.48 -13.78 -1.48
N ARG A 4 17.96 -13.34 -2.65
CA ARG A 4 17.10 -12.67 -3.64
C ARG A 4 16.02 -13.61 -4.17
N ASN A 5 16.34 -14.89 -4.38
CA ASN A 5 15.37 -15.87 -4.86
C ASN A 5 14.29 -16.18 -3.81
N ALA A 6 14.69 -16.36 -2.55
CA ALA A 6 13.74 -16.61 -1.46
C ALA A 6 12.74 -15.46 -1.25
N PHE A 7 13.17 -14.22 -1.48
CA PHE A 7 12.28 -13.05 -1.44
C PHE A 7 11.22 -13.08 -2.55
N TYR A 8 11.62 -13.38 -3.79
CA TYR A 8 10.68 -13.46 -4.92
C TYR A 8 9.71 -14.64 -4.80
N GLU A 9 10.15 -15.78 -4.25
CA GLU A 9 9.29 -16.94 -3.98
C GLU A 9 8.21 -16.59 -2.95
N LYS A 10 8.58 -15.97 -1.81
CA LYS A 10 7.62 -15.52 -0.80
C LYS A 10 6.64 -14.47 -1.34
N LEU A 11 7.10 -13.60 -2.24
CA LEU A 11 6.24 -12.64 -2.94
C LEU A 11 5.23 -13.32 -3.85
N ASP A 12 5.66 -14.33 -4.61
CA ASP A 12 4.77 -15.07 -5.49
C ASP A 12 3.76 -15.90 -4.69
N GLU A 13 4.16 -16.53 -3.58
CA GLU A 13 3.23 -17.16 -2.64
C GLU A 13 2.20 -16.17 -2.08
N TYR A 14 2.65 -14.99 -1.63
CA TYR A 14 1.75 -13.96 -1.12
C TYR A 14 0.68 -13.54 -2.15
N TYR A 15 1.07 -13.40 -3.42
CA TYR A 15 0.13 -13.03 -4.48
C TYR A 15 -0.67 -14.20 -5.05
N LYS A 16 -0.26 -15.47 -4.86
CA LYS A 16 -1.13 -16.63 -5.16
C LYS A 16 -2.45 -16.55 -4.39
N PHE A 17 -2.40 -16.15 -3.12
CA PHE A 17 -3.58 -16.02 -2.27
C PHE A 17 -4.28 -14.65 -2.37
N LYS A 18 -3.59 -13.63 -2.87
CA LYS A 18 -4.11 -12.26 -3.05
C LYS A 18 -3.93 -11.77 -4.49
N SER A 19 -4.47 -12.52 -5.45
CA SER A 19 -4.32 -12.28 -6.89
C SER A 19 -4.74 -10.88 -7.33
N THR A 20 -5.76 -10.30 -6.67
CA THR A 20 -6.23 -8.92 -6.91
C THR A 20 -5.23 -7.83 -6.50
N LYS A 21 -4.18 -8.18 -5.75
CA LYS A 21 -3.14 -7.24 -5.30
C LYS A 21 -1.83 -7.36 -6.08
N LYS A 22 -1.71 -8.31 -7.01
CA LYS A 22 -0.45 -8.50 -7.74
C LYS A 22 -0.17 -7.25 -8.57
N PRO A 23 1.00 -6.61 -8.41
CA PRO A 23 1.36 -5.46 -9.22
C PRO A 23 1.42 -5.88 -10.69
N PHE A 24 1.00 -4.98 -11.57
CA PHE A 24 1.07 -5.21 -13.00
C PHE A 24 2.53 -5.50 -13.41
N THR A 25 2.72 -6.48 -14.29
CA THR A 25 4.03 -6.71 -14.89
C THR A 25 4.45 -5.49 -15.70
N LYS A 26 5.76 -5.26 -15.86
CA LYS A 26 6.28 -4.10 -16.62
C LYS A 26 5.68 -4.02 -18.04
N CYS A 27 5.54 -5.17 -18.71
CA CYS A 27 4.88 -5.25 -20.02
C CYS A 27 3.41 -4.80 -19.98
N ALA A 28 2.64 -5.27 -18.98
CA ALA A 28 1.25 -4.85 -18.81
C ALA A 28 1.12 -3.34 -18.52
N GLN A 29 2.03 -2.78 -17.73
CA GLN A 29 2.07 -1.34 -17.45
C GLN A 29 2.32 -0.54 -18.73
N LEU A 30 3.30 -0.91 -19.55
CA LEU A 30 3.58 -0.24 -20.81
C LEU A 30 2.40 -0.32 -21.79
N GLN A 31 1.72 -1.46 -21.86
CA GLN A 31 0.50 -1.60 -22.66
C GLN A 31 -0.64 -0.70 -22.15
N MET A 32 -0.77 -0.53 -20.83
CA MET A 32 -1.77 0.36 -20.24
C MET A 32 -1.44 1.83 -20.52
N ILE A 33 -0.18 2.23 -20.39
CA ILE A 33 0.31 3.58 -20.72
C ILE A 33 0.00 3.91 -22.18
N SER A 34 0.38 3.04 -23.12
CA SER A 34 0.08 3.24 -24.55
C SER A 34 -1.42 3.38 -24.82
N LYS A 35 -2.27 2.57 -24.16
CA LYS A 35 -3.73 2.68 -24.30
C LYS A 35 -4.29 3.99 -23.76
N ILE A 36 -3.72 4.53 -22.68
CA ILE A 36 -4.11 5.82 -22.11
C ILE A 36 -3.72 6.94 -23.08
N GLU A 37 -2.49 6.94 -23.57
CA GLU A 37 -2.01 7.94 -24.54
C GLU A 37 -2.85 7.95 -25.82
N MET A 38 -3.12 6.76 -26.38
CA MET A 38 -4.03 6.62 -27.51
C MET A 38 -5.44 7.12 -27.21
N ALA A 39 -5.94 6.87 -25.99
CA ALA A 39 -7.27 7.34 -25.60
C ALA A 39 -7.31 8.86 -25.44
N ILE A 40 -6.23 9.50 -24.97
CA ILE A 40 -6.12 10.96 -24.89
C ILE A 40 -6.17 11.56 -26.31
N ILE A 41 -5.41 10.98 -27.25
CA ILE A 41 -5.34 11.44 -28.65
C ILE A 41 -6.66 11.22 -29.41
N LYS A 42 -7.42 10.17 -29.09
CA LYS A 42 -8.75 9.90 -29.68
C LYS A 42 -9.83 10.82 -29.10
N THR A 43 -9.73 12.13 -29.36
CA THR A 43 -10.66 13.15 -28.87
C THR A 43 -12.00 13.14 -29.61
N GLN A 44 -12.03 12.76 -30.89
CA GLN A 44 -13.23 12.81 -31.75
C GLN A 44 -14.00 11.48 -31.89
N TRP A 45 -13.45 10.35 -31.44
CA TRP A 45 -14.08 9.02 -31.57
C TRP A 45 -14.60 8.54 -30.22
N LYS A 46 -15.74 7.83 -30.21
CA LYS A 46 -16.26 7.18 -29.00
C LYS A 46 -15.19 6.25 -28.42
N LYS A 47 -14.80 6.49 -27.17
CA LYS A 47 -13.81 5.66 -26.46
C LYS A 47 -14.45 4.34 -26.06
N HIS A 48 -13.68 3.26 -26.04
CA HIS A 48 -14.16 1.98 -25.52
C HIS A 48 -14.30 2.03 -23.99
N ARG A 49 -15.19 1.22 -23.42
CA ARG A 49 -15.39 1.10 -21.96
C ARG A 49 -14.08 0.95 -21.18
N ARG A 50 -13.14 0.15 -21.71
CA ARG A 50 -11.81 -0.03 -21.11
C ARG A 50 -10.98 1.25 -21.09
N GLN A 51 -11.07 2.08 -22.12
CA GLN A 51 -10.34 3.36 -22.20
C GLN A 51 -10.92 4.37 -21.21
N TYR A 52 -12.24 4.45 -21.08
CA TYR A 52 -12.88 5.26 -20.04
C TYR A 52 -12.41 4.86 -18.64
N TYR A 53 -12.43 3.56 -18.33
CA TYR A 53 -11.94 3.05 -17.06
C TYR A 53 -10.47 3.41 -16.81
N LEU A 54 -9.60 3.24 -17.80
CA LEU A 54 -8.18 3.56 -17.64
C LEU A 54 -7.96 5.06 -17.40
N LEU A 55 -8.66 5.93 -18.13
CA LEU A 55 -8.57 7.39 -17.96
C LEU A 55 -9.12 7.88 -16.63
N SER A 56 -10.14 7.22 -16.08
CA SER A 56 -10.69 7.57 -14.76
C SER A 56 -9.81 7.10 -13.62
N THR A 57 -9.13 5.96 -13.80
CA THR A 57 -8.45 5.25 -12.71
C THR A 57 -6.96 5.57 -12.65
N TYR A 58 -6.32 5.82 -13.78
CA TYR A 58 -4.87 5.96 -13.88
C TYR A 58 -4.46 7.23 -14.61
N ASP A 59 -3.24 7.67 -14.30
CA ASP A 59 -2.51 8.74 -14.96
C ASP A 59 -1.14 8.26 -15.41
N VAL A 60 -0.48 9.03 -16.28
CA VAL A 60 0.86 8.72 -16.78
C VAL A 60 1.82 9.83 -16.36
N LEU A 61 2.81 9.49 -15.54
CA LEU A 61 3.90 10.39 -15.17
C LEU A 61 5.12 10.09 -16.02
N SER A 62 5.61 11.08 -16.73
CA SER A 62 6.85 11.00 -17.48
C SER A 62 7.99 11.62 -16.66
N ILE A 63 9.04 10.86 -16.39
CA ILE A 63 10.27 11.35 -15.74
C ILE A 63 11.42 11.03 -16.68
N ALA A 64 12.06 12.07 -17.22
CA ALA A 64 13.05 11.95 -18.29
C ALA A 64 12.49 11.11 -19.47
N GLU A 65 13.11 9.97 -19.78
CA GLU A 65 12.71 9.08 -20.87
C GLU A 65 11.76 7.95 -20.42
N GLU A 66 11.53 7.80 -19.12
CA GLU A 66 10.70 6.74 -18.56
C GLU A 66 9.28 7.22 -18.25
N LYS A 67 8.30 6.35 -18.50
CA LYS A 67 6.89 6.60 -18.22
C LYS A 67 6.37 5.63 -17.17
N PHE A 68 5.66 6.18 -16.20
CA PHE A 68 5.13 5.45 -15.05
C PHE A 68 3.61 5.54 -15.02
N LEU A 69 2.97 4.40 -14.76
CA LEU A 69 1.52 4.33 -14.55
C LEU A 69 1.21 4.63 -13.08
N ILE A 70 0.46 5.70 -12.84
CA ILE A 70 0.09 6.15 -11.49
C ILE A 70 -1.41 5.96 -11.31
N HIS A 71 -1.83 5.52 -10.12
CA HIS A 71 -3.25 5.48 -9.79
C HIS A 71 -3.72 6.89 -9.41
N LYS A 72 -4.78 7.39 -10.06
CA LYS A 72 -5.42 8.65 -9.66
C LYS A 72 -5.95 8.50 -8.25
N GLN A 73 -5.62 9.45 -7.40
CA GLN A 73 -6.20 9.53 -6.06
C GLN A 73 -7.62 10.06 -6.19
N ASN A 74 -8.57 9.30 -5.64
CA ASN A 74 -9.92 9.80 -5.42
C ASN A 74 -10.03 10.31 -3.99
N ALA A 75 -10.86 11.33 -3.74
CA ALA A 75 -11.10 11.85 -2.39
C ALA A 75 -11.53 10.77 -1.37
N ALA A 76 -12.22 9.73 -1.84
CA ALA A 76 -12.57 8.57 -1.02
C ALA A 76 -11.34 7.72 -0.62
N ASP A 77 -10.36 7.56 -1.51
CA ASP A 77 -9.14 6.80 -1.26
C ASP A 77 -8.21 7.51 -0.27
N GLU A 78 -8.22 8.85 -0.26
CA GLU A 78 -7.51 9.67 0.73
C GLU A 78 -8.10 9.47 2.12
N LYS A 79 -9.43 9.58 2.25
CA LYS A 79 -10.15 9.34 3.50
C LYS A 79 -9.91 7.93 4.06
N ILE A 80 -9.86 6.91 3.21
CA ILE A 80 -9.54 5.52 3.61
C ILE A 80 -8.08 5.39 4.08
N ARG A 81 -7.16 6.15 3.49
CA ARG A 81 -5.74 6.11 3.85
C ARG A 81 -5.49 6.83 5.17
N GLU A 82 -6.15 7.95 5.41
CA GLU A 82 -6.12 8.69 6.68
C GLU A 82 -6.67 7.83 7.82
N THR A 83 -7.88 7.28 7.68
CA THR A 83 -8.47 6.37 8.68
C THR A 83 -7.60 5.16 8.98
N LYS A 84 -6.89 4.60 7.98
CA LYS A 84 -5.90 3.54 8.22
C LYS A 84 -4.68 4.02 9.01
N LYS A 85 -4.18 5.23 8.76
CA LYS A 85 -3.09 5.81 9.56
C LYS A 85 -3.54 6.01 11.00
N GLU A 86 -4.71 6.60 11.21
CA GLU A 86 -5.31 6.79 12.54
C GLU A 86 -5.45 5.48 13.31
N LEU A 87 -5.99 4.44 12.65
CA LEU A 87 -6.11 3.10 13.26
C LEU A 87 -4.74 2.50 13.63
N THR A 88 -3.72 2.74 12.81
CA THR A 88 -2.36 2.26 13.08
C THR A 88 -1.76 2.98 14.29
N ILE A 89 -1.95 4.30 14.37
CA ILE A 89 -1.51 5.11 15.51
C ILE A 89 -2.21 4.64 16.79
N LEU A 90 -3.54 4.42 16.75
CA LEU A 90 -4.29 3.91 17.89
C LEU A 90 -3.80 2.54 18.37
N LYS A 91 -3.46 1.64 17.44
CA LYS A 91 -2.87 0.34 17.78
C LYS A 91 -1.53 0.49 18.48
N LEU A 92 -0.65 1.36 17.99
CA LEU A 92 0.65 1.64 18.61
C LEU A 92 0.49 2.22 20.03
N ILE A 93 -0.41 3.19 20.20
CA ILE A 93 -0.73 3.77 21.52
C ILE A 93 -1.24 2.69 22.47
N SER A 94 -2.13 1.81 22.01
CA SER A 94 -2.67 0.72 22.84
C SER A 94 -1.58 -0.27 23.29
N ALA A 95 -0.62 -0.57 22.41
CA ALA A 95 0.50 -1.45 22.70
C ALA A 95 1.43 -0.82 23.76
N LEU A 96 1.83 0.44 23.58
CA LEU A 96 2.66 1.18 24.53
C LEU A 96 2.00 1.28 25.91
N ASN A 97 0.70 1.57 25.97
CA ASN A 97 -0.04 1.64 27.23
C ASN A 97 -0.17 0.28 27.94
N SER A 98 -0.15 -0.82 27.18
CA SER A 98 -0.15 -2.15 27.78
C SER A 98 1.22 -2.52 28.36
N GLU A 99 2.30 -2.08 27.72
CA GLU A 99 3.67 -2.32 28.13
C GLU A 99 4.03 -1.49 29.37
N ASN A 100 3.65 -0.20 29.39
CA ASN A 100 3.80 0.66 30.56
C ASN A 100 3.07 0.13 31.79
N ARG A 101 1.87 -0.45 31.62
CA ARG A 101 1.11 -1.06 32.72
C ARG A 101 1.80 -2.29 33.32
N LYS A 102 2.48 -3.10 32.51
CA LYS A 102 3.27 -4.24 32.99
C LYS A 102 4.46 -3.76 33.81
N LEU A 103 5.23 -2.82 33.28
CA LEU A 103 6.41 -2.25 33.96
C LEU A 103 6.05 -1.59 35.31
N THR A 104 4.91 -0.90 35.39
CA THR A 104 4.45 -0.31 36.66
C THR A 104 4.03 -1.37 37.68
N GLY A 105 3.37 -2.45 37.25
CA GLY A 105 3.05 -3.59 38.12
C GLY A 105 4.30 -4.27 38.67
N ASP A 106 5.30 -4.50 37.81
CA ASP A 106 6.57 -5.13 38.20
C ASP A 106 7.34 -4.26 39.22
N LEU A 107 7.38 -2.94 39.00
CA LEU A 107 8.00 -1.98 39.94
C LEU A 107 7.31 -1.95 41.30
N GLN A 108 5.96 -1.97 41.33
CA GLN A 108 5.21 -2.02 42.59
C GLN A 108 5.54 -3.28 43.39
N MET A 109 5.60 -4.44 42.73
CA MET A 109 5.95 -5.71 43.37
C MET A 109 7.35 -5.66 44.01
N ILE A 110 8.34 -5.14 43.28
CA ILE A 110 9.72 -4.97 43.78
C ILE A 110 9.75 -4.03 45.00
N MET A 111 9.05 -2.89 44.94
CA MET A 111 8.96 -1.98 46.09
C MET A 111 8.34 -2.64 47.32
N THR A 112 7.25 -3.41 47.16
CA THR A 112 6.65 -4.13 48.29
C THR A 112 7.58 -5.17 48.90
N MET A 113 8.38 -5.86 48.09
CA MET A 113 9.36 -6.84 48.61
C MET A 113 10.48 -6.18 49.40
N LEU A 114 10.96 -5.00 48.98
CA LEU A 114 12.00 -4.23 49.67
C LEU A 114 11.54 -3.63 51.00
N ILE A 115 10.25 -3.29 51.15
CA ILE A 115 9.70 -2.71 52.39
C ILE A 115 9.47 -3.78 53.48
N VAL A 116 9.33 -5.05 53.10
CA VAL A 116 9.00 -6.17 54.02
C VAL A 116 10.26 -6.89 54.53
N MET A 117 11.45 -6.56 54.00
CA MET A 117 12.77 -7.03 54.51
C MET A 117 13.35 -6.07 55.54
#